data_AF-S8DSW9-F1
#
_entry.id   AF-S8DSW9-F1
#
_cell.length_a   1.000
_cell.length_b   1.000
_cell.length_c   1.000
_cell.angle_alpha   90.00
_cell.angle_beta   90.00
_cell.angle_gamma   90.00
#
_symmetry.space_group_name_H-M   'P 1'
#
loop_
_entity.id
_entity.type
_entity.pdbx_description
1 polymer ?
#
loop_
_entity_poly.entity_id
_entity_poly.type
_entity_poly.pdbx_seq_one_letter_code
_entity_poly.pdbx_strand_id
1 'polypeptide(L)'
;MRWIPTFSQVRSQPANFVVCKIYLVLDQRRGSYRGGEGGISVDRIEGEDMSGYSSESPSQRARSLPKRIVLVRHGESAGNIDGAAYCTIPDNRIPLTPVGIDQAKEAGRRISHVISDGGGARSRWKVYFYVSPYERTRSTLREIGRAFSKKRVIGAREECRIREQDFGNFQVSERMKIIKETRERFGRFFYRFPEGESAADVYDRVSSFLESLWRDIDMNRLRHDPGPPPEELNLVIISHGLAIRVFLMKWFKWTVEQFERLNNLGNCEFRVMQLGEGGEYSLAVHHSDGEMEGWGLAPDMIADQKWRARRGAPSRESDDWNDRCPPYLDTFFDRFADSDGDDDD
;
A
#
# COMPACT_ATOMS: atom_id res chain seq x y z
N MET A 1 -40.21 8.40 -42.58
CA MET A 1 -40.01 9.84 -42.85
C MET A 1 -38.60 10.21 -42.45
N ARG A 2 -37.77 10.60 -43.42
CA ARG A 2 -36.41 11.13 -43.24
C ARG A 2 -36.50 12.61 -42.88
N TRP A 3 -35.65 13.11 -42.00
CA TRP A 3 -35.13 14.48 -42.09
C TRP A 3 -33.72 14.55 -41.50
N ILE A 4 -32.78 14.91 -42.38
CA ILE A 4 -31.41 15.35 -42.13
C ILE A 4 -31.46 16.86 -41.91
N PRO A 5 -30.56 17.45 -41.10
CA PRO A 5 -30.00 18.74 -41.47
C PRO A 5 -28.47 18.73 -41.57
N THR A 6 -28.05 19.48 -42.57
CA THR A 6 -26.74 19.76 -43.15
C THR A 6 -25.75 20.48 -42.22
N PHE A 7 -24.47 20.15 -42.41
CA PHE A 7 -23.30 20.90 -41.97
C PHE A 7 -23.18 22.26 -42.70
N SER A 8 -22.86 23.33 -41.98
CA SER A 8 -22.15 24.49 -42.52
C SER A 8 -21.14 25.07 -41.52
N GLN A 9 -19.94 25.32 -42.03
CA GLN A 9 -18.70 25.82 -41.43
C GLN A 9 -18.82 27.00 -40.44
N VAL A 10 -18.06 26.96 -39.31
CA VAL A 10 -17.32 28.12 -38.77
C VAL A 10 -16.01 27.68 -38.08
N ARG A 11 -14.91 28.06 -38.72
CA ARG A 11 -13.59 28.55 -38.27
C ARG A 11 -12.87 27.95 -37.04
N SER A 12 -11.62 27.59 -37.35
CA SER A 12 -10.45 27.24 -36.56
C SER A 12 -9.98 28.29 -35.53
N GLN A 13 -9.61 27.82 -34.34
CA GLN A 13 -8.45 28.29 -33.55
C GLN A 13 -7.84 27.11 -32.75
N PRO A 14 -6.52 27.11 -32.47
CA PRO A 14 -5.77 25.90 -32.15
C PRO A 14 -5.78 25.55 -30.66
N ALA A 15 -6.12 24.31 -30.33
CA ALA A 15 -5.84 23.73 -29.02
C ALA A 15 -4.45 23.07 -29.05
N ASN A 16 -3.53 23.62 -28.24
CA ASN A 16 -2.22 23.06 -27.98
C ASN A 16 -2.36 21.70 -27.26
N PHE A 17 -2.38 20.61 -28.03
CA PHE A 17 -2.19 19.26 -27.51
C PHE A 17 -0.69 18.96 -27.44
N VAL A 18 -0.15 18.98 -26.23
CA VAL A 18 1.16 18.39 -25.92
C VAL A 18 0.98 16.88 -25.88
N VAL A 19 1.22 16.22 -27.01
CA VAL A 19 1.32 14.77 -27.10
C VAL A 19 2.73 14.36 -26.68
N CYS A 20 2.88 13.84 -25.46
CA CYS A 20 4.11 13.16 -25.04
C CYS A 20 4.25 11.85 -25.81
N LYS A 21 5.11 11.86 -26.85
CA LYS A 21 5.61 10.66 -27.53
C LYS A 21 6.44 9.82 -26.54
N ILE A 22 5.96 8.62 -26.24
CA ILE A 22 6.76 7.56 -25.61
C ILE A 22 7.55 6.87 -26.72
N TYR A 23 8.88 6.99 -26.70
CA TYR A 23 9.77 6.21 -27.55
C TYR A 23 10.05 4.86 -26.88
N LEU A 24 9.63 3.78 -27.55
CA LEU A 24 10.12 2.42 -27.31
C LEU A 24 11.39 2.24 -28.17
N VAL A 25 12.55 2.09 -27.52
CA VAL A 25 13.77 1.61 -28.17
C VAL A 25 13.90 0.13 -27.85
N LEU A 26 13.68 -0.71 -28.86
CA LEU A 26 14.02 -2.13 -28.85
C LEU A 26 15.44 -2.26 -29.41
N ASP A 27 16.40 -2.66 -28.58
CA ASP A 27 17.76 -2.98 -29.00
C ASP A 27 17.77 -4.41 -29.59
N GLN A 28 17.82 -4.49 -30.93
CA GLN A 28 18.18 -5.70 -31.66
C GLN A 28 19.64 -5.59 -32.09
N ARG A 29 20.55 -6.27 -31.38
CA ARG A 29 21.87 -6.58 -31.92
C ARG A 29 21.90 -8.00 -32.45
N ARG A 30 21.67 -8.11 -33.76
CA ARG A 30 22.12 -9.23 -34.59
C ARG A 30 23.62 -9.05 -34.86
N GLY A 31 24.44 -9.95 -34.35
CA GLY A 31 25.82 -10.15 -34.80
C GLY A 31 25.88 -11.40 -35.67
N SER A 32 26.19 -11.22 -36.96
CA SER A 32 26.45 -12.27 -37.93
C SER A 32 27.95 -12.51 -37.99
N TYR A 33 28.41 -13.76 -37.87
CA TYR A 33 29.68 -14.21 -38.46
C TYR A 33 29.56 -15.67 -38.92
N ARG A 34 29.99 -15.91 -40.16
CA ARG A 34 30.06 -17.19 -40.87
C ARG A 34 31.46 -17.81 -40.71
N GLY A 35 31.50 -19.14 -40.65
CA GLY A 35 32.48 -19.97 -41.40
C GLY A 35 33.68 -20.49 -40.61
N GLY A 36 33.83 -21.83 -40.57
CA GLY A 36 35.08 -22.50 -40.21
C GLY A 36 34.87 -23.90 -39.64
N GLU A 37 34.83 -24.91 -40.51
CA GLU A 37 34.96 -26.33 -40.14
C GLU A 37 36.37 -26.63 -39.61
N GLY A 38 36.48 -27.41 -38.53
CA GLY A 38 37.76 -27.90 -38.01
C GLY A 38 37.56 -28.75 -36.76
N GLY A 39 37.94 -30.03 -36.83
CA GLY A 39 37.65 -31.06 -35.84
C GLY A 39 38.23 -30.84 -34.44
N ILE A 40 37.55 -31.40 -33.45
CA ILE A 40 37.99 -31.43 -32.05
C ILE A 40 38.89 -32.66 -31.86
N SER A 41 40.20 -32.44 -31.73
CA SER A 41 41.11 -33.38 -31.07
C SER A 41 41.14 -33.06 -29.57
N VAL A 42 40.98 -34.10 -28.75
CA VAL A 42 40.98 -33.99 -27.30
C VAL A 42 42.43 -34.10 -26.82
N ASP A 43 43.07 -32.96 -26.59
CA ASP A 43 44.36 -32.91 -25.89
C ASP A 43 44.22 -32.20 -24.54
N ARG A 44 44.64 -32.92 -23.50
CA ARG A 44 44.83 -32.43 -22.14
C ARG A 44 45.78 -31.23 -22.16
N ILE A 45 45.35 -30.12 -21.59
CA ILE A 45 46.26 -29.07 -21.10
C ILE A 45 46.03 -28.94 -19.60
N GLU A 46 47.11 -29.21 -18.87
CA GLU A 46 47.24 -29.10 -17.43
C GLU A 46 47.36 -27.62 -17.00
N GLY A 47 46.79 -27.32 -15.84
CA GLY A 47 47.26 -26.28 -14.92
C GLY A 47 47.40 -24.86 -15.44
N GLU A 48 46.32 -24.07 -15.34
CA GLU A 48 46.44 -22.61 -15.20
C GLU A 48 45.72 -22.12 -13.95
N ASP A 49 46.42 -21.23 -13.26
CA ASP A 49 46.23 -20.66 -11.94
C ASP A 49 44.95 -19.80 -11.87
N MET A 50 43.95 -20.25 -11.12
CA MET A 50 42.66 -19.57 -10.91
C MET A 50 42.72 -18.56 -9.75
N SER A 51 43.82 -17.82 -9.62
CA SER A 51 43.98 -16.74 -8.63
C SER A 51 43.59 -15.37 -9.24
N GLY A 52 42.33 -15.22 -9.66
CA GLY A 52 41.92 -13.94 -10.30
C GLY A 52 40.44 -13.64 -10.42
N TYR A 53 39.53 -14.49 -9.94
CA TYR A 53 38.11 -14.15 -9.89
C TYR A 53 37.75 -13.65 -8.49
N SER A 54 37.96 -12.36 -8.24
CA SER A 54 37.26 -11.68 -7.14
C SER A 54 35.77 -11.71 -7.48
N SER A 55 35.07 -12.71 -6.96
CA SER A 55 33.62 -12.70 -6.86
C SER A 55 33.23 -11.56 -5.93
N GLU A 56 33.13 -10.35 -6.47
CA GLU A 56 32.37 -9.30 -5.81
C GLU A 56 30.93 -9.84 -5.74
N SER A 57 30.57 -10.36 -4.56
CA SER A 57 29.19 -10.63 -4.22
C SER A 57 28.41 -9.34 -4.49
N PRO A 58 27.22 -9.41 -5.13
CA PRO A 58 26.42 -8.23 -5.33
C PRO A 58 26.18 -7.62 -3.95
N SER A 59 26.85 -6.50 -3.66
CA SER A 59 26.73 -5.77 -2.41
C SER A 59 25.24 -5.67 -2.08
N GLN A 60 24.82 -6.34 -1.00
CA GLN A 60 23.47 -6.25 -0.49
C GLN A 60 23.26 -4.79 -0.11
N ARG A 61 22.82 -3.95 -1.05
CA ARG A 61 22.43 -2.58 -0.76
C ARG A 61 21.38 -2.66 0.33
N ALA A 62 21.72 -2.14 1.51
CA ALA A 62 20.80 -2.10 2.64
C ALA A 62 19.47 -1.53 2.17
N ARG A 63 18.38 -2.31 2.31
CA ARG A 63 17.04 -1.90 1.91
C ARG A 63 16.69 -0.58 2.62
N SER A 64 16.49 0.47 1.83
CA SER A 64 16.16 1.79 2.38
C SER A 64 14.63 1.93 2.48
N LEU A 65 14.09 1.47 3.60
CA LEU A 65 12.66 1.52 3.86
C LEU A 65 12.18 2.97 4.13
N PRO A 66 10.96 3.34 3.72
CA PRO A 66 10.33 4.57 4.15
C PRO A 66 10.31 4.71 5.68
N LYS A 67 10.63 5.88 6.23
CA LYS A 67 10.55 6.11 7.68
C LYS A 67 9.12 5.93 8.17
N ARG A 68 8.13 6.39 7.39
CA ARG A 68 6.70 6.34 7.72
C ARG A 68 5.85 5.94 6.53
N ILE A 69 4.76 5.25 6.82
CA ILE A 69 3.61 5.03 5.95
C ILE A 69 2.38 5.58 6.69
N VAL A 70 1.80 6.63 6.14
CA VAL A 70 0.62 7.31 6.70
C VAL A 70 -0.61 6.89 5.90
N LEU A 71 -1.54 6.18 6.54
CA LEU A 71 -2.79 5.73 5.94
C LEU A 71 -3.89 6.73 6.28
N VAL A 72 -4.57 7.28 5.28
CA VAL A 72 -5.54 8.37 5.47
C VAL A 72 -6.88 7.98 4.86
N ARG A 73 -7.96 8.02 5.63
CA ARG A 73 -9.32 7.91 5.08
C ARG A 73 -9.71 9.24 4.43
N HIS A 74 -10.42 9.20 3.30
CA HIS A 74 -10.98 10.41 2.69
C HIS A 74 -11.84 11.25 3.67
N GLY A 75 -11.98 12.55 3.37
CA GLY A 75 -12.86 13.47 4.09
C GLY A 75 -14.34 13.13 3.96
N GLU A 76 -15.19 13.81 4.69
CA GLU A 76 -16.64 13.64 4.61
C GLU A 76 -17.13 13.84 3.17
N SER A 77 -17.97 12.91 2.72
CA SER A 77 -18.53 12.89 1.38
C SER A 77 -20.04 12.96 1.41
N ALA A 78 -20.67 13.32 0.28
CA ALA A 78 -22.13 13.38 0.18
C ALA A 78 -22.80 12.07 0.63
N GLY A 79 -22.20 10.93 0.30
CA GLY A 79 -22.65 9.60 0.73
C GLY A 79 -22.47 9.29 2.23
N ASN A 80 -21.62 10.05 2.95
CA ASN A 80 -21.52 9.92 4.41
C ASN A 80 -22.62 10.68 5.14
N ILE A 81 -23.08 11.81 4.58
CA ILE A 81 -24.22 12.56 5.12
C ILE A 81 -25.52 11.80 4.79
N ASP A 82 -25.70 11.43 3.53
CA ASP A 82 -26.92 10.80 3.05
C ASP A 82 -26.61 9.62 2.13
N GLY A 83 -26.99 8.43 2.59
CA GLY A 83 -26.84 7.19 1.83
C GLY A 83 -27.61 7.19 0.50
N ALA A 84 -28.64 8.03 0.34
CA ALA A 84 -29.38 8.16 -0.91
C ALA A 84 -28.51 8.68 -2.07
N ALA A 85 -27.37 9.32 -1.78
CA ALA A 85 -26.40 9.71 -2.81
C ALA A 85 -25.93 8.50 -3.63
N TYR A 86 -25.78 7.34 -3.00
CA TYR A 86 -25.37 6.09 -3.67
C TYR A 86 -26.47 5.45 -4.53
N CYS A 87 -27.70 5.98 -4.51
CA CYS A 87 -28.77 5.56 -5.42
C CYS A 87 -28.68 6.23 -6.80
N THR A 88 -28.02 7.39 -6.90
CA THR A 88 -28.06 8.25 -8.09
C THR A 88 -26.67 8.62 -8.61
N ILE A 89 -25.68 8.62 -7.74
CA ILE A 89 -24.29 8.94 -8.08
C ILE A 89 -23.47 7.65 -7.92
N PRO A 90 -22.73 7.23 -8.96
CA PRO A 90 -21.80 6.11 -8.86
C PRO A 90 -20.81 6.31 -7.71
N ASP A 91 -20.52 5.27 -6.92
CA ASP A 91 -19.70 5.40 -5.69
C ASP A 91 -18.35 6.10 -5.96
N ASN A 92 -17.68 5.73 -7.05
CA ASN A 92 -16.40 6.33 -7.44
C ASN A 92 -16.46 7.84 -7.76
N ARG A 93 -17.65 8.39 -7.99
CA ARG A 93 -17.90 9.81 -8.32
C ARG A 93 -18.49 10.62 -7.17
N ILE A 94 -18.78 10.00 -6.02
CA ILE A 94 -19.33 10.71 -4.86
C ILE A 94 -18.33 11.80 -4.42
N PRO A 95 -18.74 13.08 -4.40
CA PRO A 95 -17.86 14.20 -4.07
C PRO A 95 -17.70 14.37 -2.55
N LEU A 96 -16.64 15.09 -2.15
CA LEU A 96 -16.52 15.61 -0.79
C LEU A 96 -17.55 16.71 -0.52
N THR A 97 -17.92 16.85 0.75
CA THR A 97 -18.67 18.00 1.25
C THR A 97 -17.72 19.16 1.54
N PRO A 98 -18.21 20.40 1.72
CA PRO A 98 -17.38 21.50 2.20
C PRO A 98 -16.68 21.18 3.53
N VAL A 99 -17.37 20.49 4.44
CA VAL A 99 -16.79 20.00 5.71
C VAL A 99 -15.66 19.00 5.44
N GLY A 100 -15.84 18.07 4.51
CA GLY A 100 -14.80 17.11 4.10
C GLY A 100 -13.55 17.77 3.51
N ILE A 101 -13.72 18.89 2.80
CA ILE A 101 -12.62 19.71 2.30
C ILE A 101 -11.83 20.34 3.44
N ASP A 102 -12.50 20.92 4.43
CA ASP A 102 -11.82 21.54 5.58
C ASP A 102 -11.15 20.50 6.49
N GLN A 103 -11.79 19.34 6.68
CA GLN A 103 -11.17 18.18 7.33
C GLN A 103 -9.86 17.76 6.63
N ALA A 104 -9.84 17.74 5.28
CA ALA A 104 -8.65 17.37 4.51
C ALA A 104 -7.53 18.39 4.62
N LYS A 105 -7.84 19.69 4.67
CA LYS A 105 -6.85 20.75 4.94
C LYS A 105 -6.20 20.56 6.30
N GLU A 106 -7.00 20.31 7.33
CA GLU A 106 -6.50 20.11 8.69
C GLU A 106 -5.66 18.84 8.81
N ALA A 107 -6.13 17.72 8.23
CA ALA A 107 -5.33 16.51 8.14
C ALA A 107 -3.99 16.76 7.42
N GLY A 108 -3.98 17.57 6.36
CA GLY A 108 -2.75 17.99 5.70
C GLY A 108 -1.75 18.66 6.63
N ARG A 109 -2.21 19.63 7.45
CA ARG A 109 -1.34 20.31 8.44
C ARG A 109 -0.79 19.32 9.47
N ARG A 110 -1.66 18.47 10.03
CA ARG A 110 -1.27 17.46 11.02
C ARG A 110 -0.27 16.46 10.47
N ILE A 111 -0.49 15.92 9.26
CA ILE A 111 0.44 14.97 8.62
C ILE A 111 1.77 15.66 8.31
N SER A 112 1.75 16.91 7.82
CA SER A 112 2.98 17.67 7.59
C SER A 112 3.78 17.84 8.88
N HIS A 113 3.12 18.11 10.01
CA HIS A 113 3.78 18.23 11.31
C HIS A 113 4.40 16.90 11.77
N VAL A 114 3.66 15.80 11.67
CA VAL A 114 4.16 14.44 11.97
C VAL A 114 5.42 14.12 11.16
N ILE A 115 5.45 14.50 9.89
CA ILE A 115 6.60 14.24 9.02
C ILE A 115 7.76 15.20 9.32
N SER A 116 7.49 16.46 9.66
CA SER A 116 8.53 17.47 9.89
C SER A 116 9.22 17.36 11.24
N ASP A 117 8.49 16.95 12.29
CA ASP A 117 8.95 17.03 13.67
C ASP A 117 9.95 15.94 14.06
N GLY A 118 10.01 14.87 13.27
CA GLY A 118 10.80 13.67 13.59
C GLY A 118 12.32 13.79 13.49
N GLY A 119 12.90 14.93 13.09
CA GLY A 119 14.37 15.02 12.89
C GLY A 119 15.01 16.39 13.10
N GLY A 120 14.38 17.28 13.89
CA GLY A 120 14.92 18.60 14.22
C GLY A 120 15.15 19.52 13.00
N ALA A 121 15.77 20.68 13.24
CA ALA A 121 15.96 21.75 12.25
C ALA A 121 16.80 21.36 11.00
N ARG A 122 17.37 20.15 10.95
CA ARG A 122 18.19 19.61 9.86
C ARG A 122 17.56 18.43 9.11
N SER A 123 16.37 17.96 9.49
CA SER A 123 15.72 16.84 8.82
C SER A 123 15.45 17.14 7.35
N ARG A 124 16.05 16.33 6.47
CA ARG A 124 15.71 16.29 5.05
C ARG A 124 14.72 15.15 4.84
N TRP A 125 13.45 15.49 4.74
CA TRP A 125 12.38 14.53 4.42
C TRP A 125 11.77 14.80 3.05
N LYS A 126 11.19 13.75 2.49
CA LYS A 126 10.40 13.75 1.25
C LYS A 126 9.13 12.95 1.44
N VAL A 127 8.11 13.28 0.65
CA VAL A 127 6.82 12.59 0.65
C VAL A 127 6.45 12.11 -0.75
N TYR A 128 5.91 10.90 -0.83
CA TYR A 128 5.27 10.36 -2.02
C TYR A 128 3.83 9.95 -1.69
N PHE A 129 2.89 10.26 -2.59
CA PHE A 129 1.48 10.00 -2.37
C PHE A 129 0.98 8.82 -3.21
N TYR A 130 0.22 7.93 -2.58
CA TYR A 130 -0.66 6.99 -3.25
C TYR A 130 -2.11 7.41 -2.98
N VAL A 131 -2.97 7.31 -3.99
CA VAL A 131 -4.38 7.70 -3.84
C VAL A 131 -5.30 6.73 -4.59
N SER A 132 -6.41 6.37 -3.97
CA SER A 132 -7.49 5.68 -4.68
C SER A 132 -8.05 6.57 -5.81
N PRO A 133 -8.47 6.01 -6.95
CA PRO A 133 -8.97 6.79 -8.09
C PRO A 133 -10.34 7.46 -7.85
N TYR A 134 -10.96 7.25 -6.69
CA TYR A 134 -12.28 7.81 -6.39
C TYR A 134 -12.21 9.34 -6.21
N GLU A 135 -13.27 10.04 -6.60
CA GLU A 135 -13.30 11.50 -6.56
C GLU A 135 -13.06 12.04 -5.14
N ARG A 136 -13.72 11.47 -4.13
CA ARG A 136 -13.52 11.85 -2.72
C ARG A 136 -12.07 11.70 -2.23
N THR A 137 -11.35 10.66 -2.66
CA THR A 137 -9.94 10.46 -2.29
C THR A 137 -9.01 11.41 -3.04
N ARG A 138 -9.27 11.66 -4.33
CA ARG A 138 -8.51 12.63 -5.14
C ARG A 138 -8.69 14.07 -4.64
N SER A 139 -9.92 14.45 -4.27
CA SER A 139 -10.20 15.73 -3.65
C SER A 139 -9.54 15.86 -2.27
N THR A 140 -9.52 14.79 -1.47
CA THR A 140 -8.78 14.75 -0.19
C THR A 140 -7.27 14.95 -0.41
N LEU A 141 -6.67 14.26 -1.40
CA LEU A 141 -5.26 14.42 -1.77
C LEU A 141 -4.93 15.87 -2.14
N ARG A 142 -5.80 16.52 -2.90
CA ARG A 142 -5.59 17.90 -3.34
C ARG A 142 -5.38 18.83 -2.15
N GLU A 143 -6.21 18.70 -1.12
CA GLU A 143 -6.18 19.57 0.04
C GLU A 143 -5.06 19.19 1.02
N ILE A 144 -4.81 17.91 1.24
CA ILE A 144 -3.64 17.43 2.01
C ILE A 144 -2.33 17.91 1.36
N GLY A 145 -2.22 17.77 0.04
CA GLY A 145 -1.03 18.14 -0.73
C GLY A 145 -0.63 19.61 -0.61
N ARG A 146 -1.59 20.51 -0.33
CA ARG A 146 -1.33 21.95 -0.12
C ARG A 146 -0.50 22.24 1.12
N ALA A 147 -0.48 21.34 2.11
CA ALA A 147 0.35 21.48 3.29
C ALA A 147 1.84 21.25 3.01
N PHE A 148 2.20 20.70 1.84
CA PHE A 148 3.56 20.35 1.48
C PHE A 148 4.12 21.30 0.43
N SER A 149 5.34 21.81 0.65
CA SER A 149 6.04 22.55 -0.39
C SER A 149 6.38 21.63 -1.57
N LYS A 150 6.33 22.13 -2.81
CA LYS A 150 6.66 21.36 -4.02
C LYS A 150 8.05 20.71 -3.95
N LYS A 151 9.01 21.35 -3.27
CA LYS A 151 10.37 20.81 -3.07
C LYS A 151 10.40 19.56 -2.19
N ARG A 152 9.37 19.31 -1.38
CA ARG A 152 9.28 18.14 -0.48
C ARG A 152 8.49 16.98 -1.09
N VAL A 153 7.70 17.23 -2.12
CA VAL A 153 6.88 16.22 -2.79
C VAL A 153 7.65 15.58 -3.93
N ILE A 154 7.80 14.25 -3.90
CA ILE A 154 8.42 13.47 -4.98
C ILE A 154 7.42 13.29 -6.12
N GLY A 155 6.19 12.92 -5.79
CA GLY A 155 5.14 12.66 -6.76
C GLY A 155 3.88 12.10 -6.11
N ALA A 156 2.89 11.82 -6.95
CA ALA A 156 1.64 11.17 -6.58
C ALA A 156 1.25 10.15 -7.65
N ARG A 157 0.70 9.00 -7.25
CA ARG A 157 0.21 7.95 -8.15
C ARG A 157 -1.18 7.47 -7.75
N GLU A 158 -2.06 7.36 -8.72
CA GLU A 158 -3.34 6.67 -8.53
C GLU A 158 -3.11 5.15 -8.46
N GLU A 159 -3.78 4.50 -7.51
CA GLU A 159 -3.72 3.06 -7.32
C GLU A 159 -5.14 2.49 -7.20
N CYS A 160 -5.58 1.77 -8.23
CA CYS A 160 -6.93 1.21 -8.28
C CYS A 160 -7.16 0.14 -7.21
N ARG A 161 -6.14 -0.58 -6.76
CA ARG A 161 -6.26 -1.68 -5.80
C ARG A 161 -6.52 -1.23 -4.36
N ILE A 162 -6.39 0.06 -4.05
CA ILE A 162 -6.71 0.64 -2.74
C ILE A 162 -8.04 1.41 -2.72
N ARG A 163 -8.96 1.10 -3.66
CA ARG A 163 -10.35 1.61 -3.65
C ARG A 163 -11.19 0.98 -2.53
N GLU A 164 -12.34 1.58 -2.21
CA GLU A 164 -13.29 1.04 -1.23
C GLU A 164 -13.84 -0.32 -1.68
N GLN A 165 -14.35 -1.12 -0.74
CA GLN A 165 -15.16 -2.30 -1.06
C GLN A 165 -16.28 -1.96 -2.03
N ASP A 166 -16.41 -2.74 -3.10
CA ASP A 166 -17.57 -2.63 -3.97
C ASP A 166 -18.83 -3.17 -3.27
N PHE A 167 -19.90 -2.39 -3.27
CA PHE A 167 -21.20 -2.76 -2.72
C PHE A 167 -22.23 -3.09 -3.82
N GLY A 168 -21.78 -3.23 -5.07
CA GLY A 168 -22.61 -3.30 -6.27
C GLY A 168 -22.84 -1.92 -6.90
N ASN A 169 -23.59 -1.89 -8.00
CA ASN A 169 -23.75 -0.71 -8.86
C ASN A 169 -24.39 0.50 -8.14
N PHE A 170 -25.70 0.43 -7.85
CA PHE A 170 -26.44 1.45 -7.13
C PHE A 170 -27.03 0.85 -5.85
N GLN A 171 -26.92 1.60 -4.76
CA GLN A 171 -27.28 1.12 -3.42
C GLN A 171 -28.70 1.54 -3.07
N VAL A 172 -29.69 0.71 -3.42
CA VAL A 172 -31.10 0.95 -3.06
C VAL A 172 -31.29 0.84 -1.55
N SER A 173 -31.77 1.91 -0.90
CA SER A 173 -31.81 2.05 0.57
C SER A 173 -32.47 0.88 1.30
N GLU A 174 -33.64 0.43 0.86
CA GLU A 174 -34.36 -0.70 1.48
C GLU A 174 -33.56 -2.01 1.40
N ARG A 175 -33.00 -2.29 0.22
CA ARG A 175 -32.15 -3.46 -0.01
C ARG A 175 -30.88 -3.39 0.85
N MET A 176 -30.28 -2.20 0.96
CA MET A 176 -29.08 -1.99 1.78
C MET A 176 -29.32 -2.21 3.27
N LYS A 177 -30.53 -1.93 3.78
CA LYS A 177 -30.87 -2.21 5.17
C LYS A 177 -30.83 -3.71 5.45
N ILE A 178 -31.51 -4.50 4.61
CA ILE A 178 -31.54 -5.97 4.71
C ILE A 178 -30.13 -6.56 4.56
N ILE A 179 -29.35 -6.04 3.61
CA ILE A 179 -27.95 -6.45 3.40
C ILE A 179 -27.10 -6.19 4.65
N LYS A 180 -27.22 -5.02 5.27
CA LYS A 180 -26.48 -4.67 6.50
C LYS A 180 -26.83 -5.60 7.65
N GLU A 181 -28.11 -5.85 7.89
CA GLU A 181 -28.58 -6.78 8.94
C GLU A 181 -28.08 -8.22 8.68
N THR A 182 -28.12 -8.67 7.42
CA THR A 182 -27.61 -9.98 7.04
C THR A 182 -26.10 -10.07 7.26
N ARG A 183 -25.36 -9.02 6.90
CA ARG A 183 -23.91 -8.95 7.09
C ARG A 183 -23.52 -8.98 8.56
N GLU A 184 -24.24 -8.29 9.42
CA GLU A 184 -23.99 -8.30 10.87
C GLU A 184 -24.12 -9.72 11.45
N ARG A 185 -25.07 -10.51 10.94
CA ARG A 185 -25.24 -11.91 11.35
C ARG A 185 -24.21 -12.87 10.75
N PHE A 186 -23.76 -12.60 9.52
CA PHE A 186 -22.83 -13.49 8.80
C PHE A 186 -21.37 -13.30 9.21
N GLY A 187 -20.98 -12.08 9.58
CA GLY A 187 -19.58 -11.69 9.79
C GLY A 187 -19.08 -10.75 8.69
N ARG A 188 -18.18 -9.84 9.04
CA ARG A 188 -17.83 -8.69 8.19
C ARG A 188 -16.82 -9.07 7.11
N PHE A 189 -15.97 -10.07 7.37
CA PHE A 189 -14.83 -10.38 6.51
C PHE A 189 -15.23 -11.17 5.25
N PHE A 190 -15.97 -12.26 5.44
CA PHE A 190 -16.36 -13.16 4.34
C PHE A 190 -17.69 -12.82 3.68
N TYR A 191 -18.50 -11.92 4.26
CA TYR A 191 -19.76 -11.52 3.63
C TYR A 191 -19.50 -10.81 2.31
N ARG A 192 -20.08 -11.35 1.23
CA ARG A 192 -20.01 -10.79 -0.11
C ARG A 192 -21.30 -10.06 -0.45
N PHE A 193 -21.15 -8.80 -0.83
CA PHE A 193 -22.29 -8.02 -1.31
C PHE A 193 -22.78 -8.55 -2.66
N PRO A 194 -24.09 -8.56 -2.93
CA PRO A 194 -24.61 -8.89 -4.26
C PRO A 194 -24.00 -7.97 -5.31
N GLU A 195 -23.40 -8.54 -6.37
CA GLU A 195 -22.68 -7.81 -7.43
C GLU A 195 -21.48 -6.97 -6.92
N GLY A 196 -21.05 -7.18 -5.67
CA GLY A 196 -19.96 -6.45 -5.04
C GLY A 196 -18.82 -7.36 -4.57
N GLU A 197 -18.01 -6.83 -3.67
CA GLU A 197 -16.84 -7.50 -3.09
C GLU A 197 -17.16 -7.98 -1.65
N SER A 198 -16.47 -9.01 -1.18
CA SER A 198 -16.25 -9.29 0.24
C SER A 198 -14.98 -8.61 0.74
N ALA A 199 -14.74 -8.54 2.06
CA ALA A 199 -13.47 -8.01 2.55
C ALA A 199 -12.29 -8.93 2.19
N ALA A 200 -12.53 -10.23 2.00
CA ALA A 200 -11.54 -11.17 1.47
C ALA A 200 -11.14 -10.82 0.02
N ASP A 201 -12.10 -10.45 -0.83
CA ASP A 201 -11.77 -9.98 -2.20
C ASP A 201 -10.94 -8.68 -2.16
N VAL A 202 -11.23 -7.79 -1.20
CA VAL A 202 -10.41 -6.59 -0.94
C VAL A 202 -9.00 -6.97 -0.46
N TYR A 203 -8.87 -8.00 0.37
CA TYR A 203 -7.59 -8.50 0.87
C TYR A 203 -6.66 -8.96 -0.25
N ASP A 204 -7.19 -9.64 -1.27
CA ASP A 204 -6.38 -10.12 -2.39
C ASP A 204 -5.83 -8.98 -3.24
N ARG A 205 -6.67 -8.00 -3.61
CA ARG A 205 -6.19 -6.84 -4.39
C ARG A 205 -5.23 -5.96 -3.60
N VAL A 206 -5.45 -5.77 -2.30
CA VAL A 206 -4.53 -5.02 -1.44
C VAL A 206 -3.20 -5.77 -1.27
N SER A 207 -3.22 -7.11 -1.19
CA SER A 207 -2.01 -7.93 -1.16
C SER A 207 -1.16 -7.71 -2.42
N SER A 208 -1.78 -7.72 -3.61
CA SER A 208 -1.09 -7.41 -4.88
C SER A 208 -0.50 -5.98 -4.90
N PHE A 209 -1.20 -5.01 -4.32
CA PHE A 209 -0.66 -3.65 -4.18
C PHE A 209 0.60 -3.64 -3.31
N LEU A 210 0.60 -4.35 -2.17
CA LEU A 210 1.76 -4.42 -1.29
C LEU A 210 2.99 -5.00 -1.98
N GLU A 211 2.83 -6.04 -2.81
CA GLU A 211 3.93 -6.57 -3.62
C GLU A 211 4.54 -5.50 -4.56
N SER A 212 3.67 -4.68 -5.17
CA SER A 212 4.12 -3.59 -6.04
C SER A 212 4.81 -2.48 -5.25
N LEU A 213 4.28 -2.16 -4.06
CA LEU A 213 4.86 -1.19 -3.15
C LEU A 213 6.26 -1.62 -2.68
N TRP A 214 6.42 -2.89 -2.29
CA TRP A 214 7.72 -3.47 -1.91
C TRP A 214 8.72 -3.40 -3.06
N ARG A 215 8.30 -3.73 -4.29
CA ARG A 215 9.17 -3.58 -5.47
C ARG A 215 9.58 -2.13 -5.72
N ASP A 216 8.68 -1.17 -5.55
CA ASP A 216 9.00 0.25 -5.73
C ASP A 216 10.00 0.75 -4.68
N ILE A 217 9.89 0.24 -3.44
CA ILE A 217 10.85 0.51 -2.35
C ILE A 217 12.20 -0.16 -2.65
N ASP A 218 12.22 -1.46 -2.96
CA ASP A 218 13.43 -2.25 -3.19
C ASP A 218 14.23 -1.74 -4.41
N MET A 219 13.53 -1.37 -5.49
CA MET A 219 14.14 -0.81 -6.69
C MET A 219 14.49 0.68 -6.56
N ASN A 220 14.29 1.28 -5.39
CA ASN A 220 14.60 2.66 -5.08
C ASN A 220 13.93 3.68 -6.04
N ARG A 221 12.78 3.32 -6.63
CA ARG A 221 12.07 4.11 -7.65
C ARG A 221 11.51 5.42 -7.10
N LEU A 222 11.36 5.49 -5.78
CA LEU A 222 10.81 6.64 -5.06
C LEU A 222 11.91 7.61 -4.58
N ARG A 223 13.18 7.34 -4.88
CA ARG A 223 14.30 8.26 -4.63
C ARG A 223 14.76 8.88 -5.94
N HIS A 224 14.87 10.21 -5.96
CA HIS A 224 15.26 10.95 -7.16
C HIS A 224 16.74 11.34 -7.22
N ASP A 225 17.51 11.19 -6.14
CA ASP A 225 18.89 11.69 -6.09
C ASP A 225 19.83 10.75 -5.30
N PRO A 226 20.95 10.29 -5.89
CA PRO A 226 22.01 9.57 -5.17
C PRO A 226 22.94 10.48 -4.34
N GLY A 227 22.65 11.80 -4.26
CA GLY A 227 23.38 12.77 -3.43
C GLY A 227 23.30 12.55 -1.90
N PRO A 228 23.98 13.41 -1.11
CA PRO A 228 24.28 13.18 0.31
C PRO A 228 23.03 13.30 1.21
N PRO A 229 23.14 12.85 2.47
CA PRO A 229 22.56 11.59 2.97
C PRO A 229 21.09 11.38 2.57
N PRO A 230 20.63 10.10 2.51
CA PRO A 230 19.30 9.76 2.02
C PRO A 230 18.22 10.48 2.80
N GLU A 231 17.44 11.31 2.10
CA GLU A 231 16.31 12.00 2.69
C GLU A 231 15.32 10.96 3.26
N GLU A 232 14.72 11.26 4.42
CA GLU A 232 13.70 10.42 5.02
C GLU A 232 12.50 10.34 4.06
N LEU A 233 12.30 9.16 3.49
CA LEU A 233 11.16 8.89 2.63
C LEU A 233 9.93 8.63 3.49
N ASN A 234 8.83 9.33 3.22
CA ASN A 234 7.55 9.12 3.86
C ASN A 234 6.50 8.84 2.78
N LEU A 235 5.64 7.86 3.01
CA LEU A 235 4.54 7.54 2.11
C LEU A 235 3.23 8.01 2.74
N VAL A 236 2.36 8.62 1.94
CA VAL A 236 0.99 8.97 2.35
C VAL A 236 0.02 8.26 1.41
N ILE A 237 -0.81 7.37 1.94
CA ILE A 237 -1.75 6.55 1.19
C ILE A 237 -3.16 6.99 1.54
N ILE A 238 -3.85 7.63 0.58
CA ILE A 238 -5.20 8.16 0.76
C ILE A 238 -6.20 7.18 0.16
N SER A 239 -7.03 6.60 1.01
CA SER A 239 -7.89 5.47 0.71
C SER A 239 -9.19 5.54 1.53
N HIS A 240 -9.76 4.40 1.87
CA HIS A 240 -11.10 4.24 2.42
C HIS A 240 -11.09 3.35 3.67
N GLY A 241 -12.21 3.31 4.38
CA GLY A 241 -12.26 2.72 5.72
C GLY A 241 -11.94 1.22 5.73
N LEU A 242 -12.58 0.42 4.87
CA LEU A 242 -12.31 -1.02 4.83
C LEU A 242 -10.93 -1.30 4.23
N ALA A 243 -10.59 -0.65 3.12
CA ALA A 243 -9.32 -0.86 2.44
C ALA A 243 -8.10 -0.62 3.36
N ILE A 244 -8.15 0.42 4.22
CA ILE A 244 -7.08 0.70 5.20
C ILE A 244 -7.02 -0.39 6.27
N ARG A 245 -8.16 -0.87 6.79
CA ARG A 245 -8.16 -1.96 7.78
C ARG A 245 -7.61 -3.26 7.18
N VAL A 246 -7.95 -3.55 5.94
CA VAL A 246 -7.42 -4.71 5.21
C VAL A 246 -5.92 -4.54 4.95
N PHE A 247 -5.46 -3.34 4.60
CA PHE A 247 -4.03 -3.04 4.50
C PHE A 247 -3.30 -3.35 5.80
N LEU A 248 -3.81 -2.87 6.94
CA LEU A 248 -3.22 -3.12 8.26
C LEU A 248 -3.23 -4.60 8.62
N MET A 249 -4.35 -5.30 8.38
CA MET A 249 -4.46 -6.73 8.59
C MET A 249 -3.40 -7.48 7.78
N LYS A 250 -3.27 -7.17 6.49
CA LYS A 250 -2.27 -7.83 5.62
C LYS A 250 -0.85 -7.50 6.06
N TRP A 251 -0.58 -6.25 6.44
CA TRP A 251 0.75 -5.80 6.83
C TRP A 251 1.22 -6.46 8.14
N PHE A 252 0.37 -6.44 9.16
CA PHE A 252 0.69 -6.98 10.48
C PHE A 252 0.32 -8.46 10.65
N LYS A 253 -0.11 -9.11 9.57
CA LYS A 253 -0.51 -10.53 9.55
C LYS A 253 -1.60 -10.84 10.60
N TRP A 254 -2.50 -9.89 10.85
CA TRP A 254 -3.59 -10.10 11.80
C TRP A 254 -4.57 -11.16 11.30
N THR A 255 -5.16 -11.90 12.24
CA THR A 255 -6.18 -12.89 11.94
C THR A 255 -7.48 -12.25 11.46
N VAL A 256 -8.36 -13.07 10.88
CA VAL A 256 -9.73 -12.64 10.55
C VAL A 256 -10.45 -12.16 11.81
N GLU A 257 -10.33 -12.88 12.93
CA GLU A 257 -10.96 -12.52 14.21
C GLU A 257 -10.47 -11.17 14.74
N GLN A 258 -9.16 -10.91 14.68
CA GLN A 258 -8.57 -9.63 15.04
C GLN A 258 -9.07 -8.52 14.10
N PHE A 259 -9.17 -8.78 12.80
CA PHE A 259 -9.71 -7.82 11.83
C PHE A 259 -11.17 -7.45 12.09
N GLU A 260 -12.01 -8.42 12.48
CA GLU A 260 -13.45 -8.17 12.70
C GLU A 260 -13.72 -7.21 13.86
N ARG A 261 -12.81 -7.14 14.85
CA ARG A 261 -12.83 -6.19 15.97
C ARG A 261 -12.52 -4.76 15.56
N LEU A 262 -11.86 -4.55 14.41
CA LEU A 262 -11.39 -3.24 14.02
C LEU A 262 -12.54 -2.27 13.68
N ASN A 263 -12.44 -1.07 14.26
CA ASN A 263 -13.30 0.06 14.00
C ASN A 263 -12.87 0.81 12.73
N ASN A 264 -13.86 1.27 11.96
CA ASN A 264 -13.60 2.08 10.78
C ASN A 264 -13.00 3.43 11.20
N LEU A 265 -12.03 3.91 10.43
CA LEU A 265 -11.46 5.24 10.59
C LEU A 265 -12.57 6.30 10.41
N GLY A 266 -12.54 7.39 11.15
CA GLY A 266 -13.31 8.61 10.90
C GLY A 266 -12.89 9.32 9.61
N ASN A 267 -13.69 10.29 9.15
CA ASN A 267 -13.35 11.08 7.96
C ASN A 267 -12.08 11.90 8.18
N CYS A 268 -11.11 11.82 7.25
CA CYS A 268 -9.76 12.39 7.40
C CYS A 268 -8.97 11.95 8.64
N GLU A 269 -9.42 10.90 9.34
CA GLU A 269 -8.57 10.21 10.31
C GLU A 269 -7.41 9.55 9.57
N PHE A 270 -6.22 9.59 10.17
CA PHE A 270 -5.05 8.92 9.65
C PHE A 270 -4.34 8.11 10.72
N ARG A 271 -3.69 7.03 10.29
CA ARG A 271 -2.85 6.18 11.12
C ARG A 271 -1.44 6.15 10.55
N VAL A 272 -0.47 6.28 11.43
CA VAL A 272 0.96 6.36 11.11
C VAL A 272 1.62 5.05 11.49
N MET A 273 2.15 4.35 10.50
CA MET A 273 3.06 3.23 10.70
C MET A 273 4.47 3.78 10.55
N GLN A 274 5.29 3.68 11.59
CA GLN A 274 6.66 4.18 11.57
C GLN A 274 7.64 3.04 11.84
N LEU A 275 8.78 3.05 11.14
CA LEU A 275 9.88 2.14 11.45
C LEU A 275 10.38 2.38 12.88
N GLY A 276 10.23 1.34 13.70
CA GLY A 276 10.83 1.20 15.02
C GLY A 276 12.34 0.98 14.95
N GLU A 277 12.97 0.82 16.11
CA GLU A 277 14.43 0.75 16.23
C GLU A 277 15.05 -0.47 15.53
N GLY A 278 14.30 -1.57 15.36
CA GLY A 278 14.76 -2.78 14.66
C GLY A 278 14.30 -2.94 13.23
N GLY A 279 13.80 -1.87 12.61
CA GLY A 279 13.43 -1.90 11.19
C GLY A 279 12.05 -2.51 10.90
N GLU A 280 11.28 -2.83 11.93
CA GLU A 280 9.88 -3.22 11.81
C GLU A 280 8.97 -2.00 11.88
N TYR A 281 7.91 -1.97 11.07
CA TYR A 281 6.90 -0.92 11.19
C TYR A 281 6.03 -1.17 12.41
N SER A 282 5.64 -0.09 13.08
CA SER A 282 4.74 -0.14 14.23
C SER A 282 3.82 1.07 14.27
N LEU A 283 2.60 0.87 14.78
CA LEU A 283 1.67 1.93 15.18
C LEU A 283 2.08 2.56 16.52
N ALA A 284 2.64 1.78 17.46
CA ALA A 284 2.95 2.22 18.82
C ALA A 284 4.11 3.23 18.92
N VAL A 285 4.79 3.51 17.80
CA VAL A 285 5.81 4.58 17.74
C VAL A 285 5.17 5.97 17.75
N HIS A 286 3.94 6.09 17.23
CA HIS A 286 3.27 7.38 17.07
C HIS A 286 1.92 7.43 17.81
N HIS A 287 1.30 6.29 18.09
CA HIS A 287 -0.03 6.23 18.69
C HIS A 287 0.04 5.62 20.07
N SER A 288 -0.79 6.17 20.97
CA SER A 288 -0.95 5.67 22.33
C SER A 288 -1.72 4.36 22.37
N ASP A 289 -1.57 3.61 23.48
CA ASP A 289 -2.33 2.38 23.72
C ASP A 289 -3.84 2.66 23.65
N GLY A 290 -4.31 3.76 24.26
CA GLY A 290 -5.74 4.14 24.24
C GLY A 290 -6.30 4.46 22.85
N GLU A 291 -5.51 5.07 21.96
CA GLU A 291 -5.92 5.26 20.56
C GLU A 291 -6.08 3.91 19.85
N MET A 292 -5.10 3.01 20.03
CA MET A 292 -5.14 1.68 19.43
C MET A 292 -6.31 0.83 19.97
N GLU A 293 -6.60 0.88 21.26
CA GLU A 293 -7.79 0.28 21.88
C GLU A 293 -9.08 0.85 21.28
N GLY A 294 -9.16 2.18 21.13
CA GLY A 294 -10.29 2.85 20.48
C GLY A 294 -10.52 2.41 19.03
N TRP A 295 -9.47 1.94 18.35
CA TRP A 295 -9.56 1.36 17.01
C TRP A 295 -9.95 -0.13 16.99
N GLY A 296 -10.09 -0.76 18.16
CA GLY A 296 -10.46 -2.16 18.32
C GLY A 296 -9.27 -3.12 18.31
N LEU A 297 -8.03 -2.65 18.50
CA LEU A 297 -6.90 -3.55 18.68
C LEU A 297 -7.01 -4.25 20.04
N ALA A 298 -6.88 -5.57 20.03
CA ALA A 298 -6.84 -6.37 21.25
C ALA A 298 -5.48 -6.24 21.97
N PRO A 299 -5.40 -6.57 23.28
CA PRO A 299 -4.18 -6.39 24.07
C PRO A 299 -2.93 -7.05 23.49
N ASP A 300 -3.08 -8.23 22.89
CA ASP A 300 -2.02 -8.97 22.18
C ASP A 300 -1.53 -8.22 20.93
N MET A 301 -2.45 -7.63 20.16
CA MET A 301 -2.10 -6.81 18.99
C MET A 301 -1.31 -5.57 19.43
N ILE A 302 -1.74 -4.91 20.51
CA ILE A 302 -1.06 -3.72 21.05
C ILE A 302 0.33 -4.09 21.57
N ALA A 303 0.46 -5.23 22.26
CA ALA A 303 1.75 -5.75 22.72
C ALA A 303 2.70 -6.00 21.55
N ASP A 304 2.24 -6.61 20.46
CA ASP A 304 3.01 -6.79 19.21
C ASP A 304 3.46 -5.43 18.63
N GLN A 305 2.56 -4.43 18.55
CA GLN A 305 2.94 -3.11 18.06
C GLN A 305 4.03 -2.46 18.94
N LYS A 306 3.92 -2.57 20.27
CA LYS A 306 4.93 -2.05 21.21
C LYS A 306 6.26 -2.78 21.09
N TRP A 307 6.22 -4.09 20.83
CA TRP A 307 7.42 -4.89 20.57
C TRP A 307 8.12 -4.45 19.28
N ARG A 308 7.38 -4.29 18.18
CA ARG A 308 7.90 -3.80 16.88
C ARG A 308 8.51 -2.40 16.98
N ALA A 309 8.00 -1.56 17.88
CA ALA A 309 8.53 -0.22 18.09
C ALA A 309 9.94 -0.22 18.71
N ARG A 310 10.24 -1.16 19.62
CA ARG A 310 11.40 -1.11 20.53
C ARG A 310 12.53 -2.08 20.23
N ARG A 311 12.27 -3.25 19.65
CA ARG A 311 13.36 -4.23 19.45
C ARG A 311 14.20 -3.83 18.25
N GLY A 312 15.53 -3.87 18.39
CA GLY A 312 16.51 -3.90 17.30
C GLY A 312 16.38 -5.18 16.45
N ALA A 313 16.85 -5.14 15.20
CA ALA A 313 16.77 -6.26 14.26
C ALA A 313 17.32 -7.54 14.92
N PRO A 314 16.74 -8.74 14.66
CA PRO A 314 17.33 -9.97 15.16
C PRO A 314 18.77 -10.08 14.64
N SER A 315 19.69 -10.47 15.52
CA SER A 315 21.00 -10.95 15.11
C SER A 315 20.82 -12.08 14.08
N ARG A 316 21.80 -12.23 13.18
CA ARG A 316 21.90 -13.22 12.09
C ARG A 316 21.72 -14.71 12.49
N GLU A 317 21.36 -15.00 13.73
CA GLU A 317 21.23 -16.33 14.31
C GLU A 317 19.77 -16.74 14.59
N SER A 318 18.78 -15.86 14.37
CA SER A 318 17.36 -16.27 14.39
C SER A 318 16.75 -16.20 12.99
N ASP A 319 17.20 -17.09 12.12
CA ASP A 319 16.53 -17.44 10.86
C ASP A 319 15.25 -18.26 11.13
N ASP A 320 14.40 -17.73 12.01
CA ASP A 320 13.12 -18.35 12.31
C ASP A 320 12.02 -17.29 12.39
N TRP A 321 11.78 -16.66 11.24
CA TRP A 321 10.69 -15.72 11.03
C TRP A 321 9.39 -16.39 10.58
N ASN A 322 9.41 -17.70 10.33
CA ASN A 322 8.23 -18.49 10.00
C ASN A 322 7.37 -18.82 11.23
N ASP A 323 7.92 -18.72 12.44
CA ASP A 323 7.34 -19.30 13.67
C ASP A 323 6.65 -18.31 14.62
N ARG A 324 6.03 -17.23 14.09
CA ARG A 324 5.10 -16.42 14.89
C ARG A 324 3.81 -16.13 14.14
N CYS A 325 3.11 -17.22 13.91
CA CYS A 325 1.69 -17.31 13.67
C CYS A 325 0.90 -16.76 14.89
N PRO A 326 -0.41 -16.51 14.76
CA PRO A 326 -1.26 -16.23 15.92
C PRO A 326 -1.08 -17.30 17.01
N PRO A 327 -1.28 -17.02 18.32
CA PRO A 327 -1.05 -18.00 19.39
C PRO A 327 -1.75 -19.36 19.16
N TYR A 328 -2.90 -19.34 18.48
CA TYR A 328 -3.63 -20.54 18.06
C TYR A 328 -2.87 -21.40 17.04
N LEU A 329 -2.18 -20.79 16.07
CA LEU A 329 -1.43 -21.49 15.02
C LEU A 329 0.00 -21.82 15.46
N ASP A 330 0.62 -20.98 16.29
CA ASP A 330 1.94 -21.28 16.90
C ASP A 330 1.85 -22.52 17.80
N THR A 331 0.80 -22.61 18.63
CA THR A 331 0.58 -23.78 19.50
C THR A 331 -0.26 -24.88 18.84
N PHE A 332 -0.60 -24.74 17.56
CA PHE A 332 -1.39 -25.74 16.84
C PHE A 332 -0.63 -27.05 16.78
N PHE A 333 0.65 -26.98 16.42
CA PHE A 333 1.52 -28.14 16.29
C PHE A 333 2.04 -28.66 17.64
N ASP A 334 2.14 -27.81 18.67
CA ASP A 334 2.53 -28.20 20.04
C ASP A 334 1.63 -29.29 20.67
N ARG A 335 0.43 -29.49 20.12
CA ARG A 335 -0.52 -30.51 20.60
C ARG A 335 -0.44 -31.83 19.86
N PHE A 336 0.35 -31.91 18.79
CA PHE A 336 0.60 -33.16 18.09
C PHE A 336 1.80 -33.82 18.76
N ALA A 337 1.65 -35.08 19.16
CA ALA A 337 2.78 -35.86 19.67
C ALA A 337 3.79 -36.05 18.54
N ASP A 338 5.09 -35.94 18.83
CA ASP A 338 6.16 -36.30 17.90
C ASP A 338 5.99 -37.78 17.54
N SER A 339 5.46 -38.06 16.34
CA SER A 339 5.25 -39.42 15.85
C SER A 339 6.43 -39.93 15.03
N ASP A 340 7.58 -39.24 15.07
CA ASP A 340 8.83 -39.77 14.53
C ASP A 340 9.40 -40.75 15.58
N GLY A 341 8.71 -41.89 15.70
CA GLY A 341 9.28 -43.08 16.28
C GLY A 341 10.35 -43.59 15.33
N ASP A 342 11.60 -43.49 15.75
CA ASP A 342 12.67 -44.34 15.26
C ASP A 342 12.28 -45.80 15.62
N ASP A 343 11.60 -46.48 14.71
CA ASP A 343 11.57 -47.95 14.66
C ASP A 343 12.95 -48.42 14.16
N ASP A 344 13.96 -48.31 15.02
CA ASP A 344 15.21 -49.07 14.92
C ASP A 344 15.26 -50.01 16.15
N ASP A 345 14.68 -51.21 16.00
CA ASP A 345 15.21 -52.47 16.53
C ASP A 345 14.52 -53.70 15.89
#